data_AF-A0A9D4UDS6-F1
#
_entry.id   AF-A0A9D4UDS6-F1
#
_cell.length_a   1.000
_cell.length_b   1.000
_cell.length_c   1.000
_cell.angle_alpha   90.00
_cell.angle_beta   90.00
_cell.angle_gamma   90.00
#
_symmetry.space_group_name_H-M   'P 1'
#
loop_
_entity.id
_entity.type
_entity.pdbx_description
1 polymer ?
#
loop_
_entity_poly.entity_id
_entity_poly.type
_entity_poly.pdbx_seq_one_letter_code
_entity_poly.pdbx_strand_id
1 'polypeptide(L)'
;MHLRICALLAIVIVGLVGAQASPEAKTVLATNNEGVAVTYGSVLKLMHDTTNGRLHASDIRYNAGGPQYFVVTGHRGVVNSDSYWVVKPVEGSSLEQGDLIPNGSVVRLQHMRTNNWLHSRSFPSPLSRNLEVSSREGQDEDTGDLWRLELVDESEVWMKDRKIRLKHVVTGSFLHSHEMTYVRVLPRQMEVCSVGEESVDNVWLASEGVYLQAGSAATPESVEK
;
A
#
# COMPACT_ATOMS: atom_id res chain seq x y z
N MET A 1 88.01 20.28 -21.05
CA MET A 1 86.81 20.58 -21.87
C MET A 1 85.73 19.59 -21.49
N HIS A 2 84.56 19.87 -20.94
CA HIS A 2 83.84 21.09 -20.58
C HIS A 2 83.11 20.86 -19.25
N LEU A 3 83.02 21.94 -18.48
CA LEU A 3 82.30 22.18 -17.25
C LEU A 3 80.79 22.43 -17.51
N ARG A 4 79.85 21.82 -16.77
CA ARG A 4 78.50 22.31 -16.32
C ARG A 4 77.93 21.28 -15.31
N ILE A 5 77.85 21.48 -13.98
CA ILE A 5 77.08 22.39 -13.11
C ILE A 5 75.54 22.22 -13.21
N CYS A 6 74.99 21.79 -12.06
CA CYS A 6 73.65 21.99 -11.46
C CYS A 6 72.37 21.60 -12.22
N ALA A 7 71.52 20.79 -11.58
CA ALA A 7 70.40 21.31 -10.78
C ALA A 7 69.64 20.17 -10.09
N LEU A 8 69.34 20.35 -8.81
CA LEU A 8 68.38 19.56 -8.07
C LEU A 8 66.99 19.66 -8.73
N LEU A 9 66.32 18.53 -8.92
CA LEU A 9 64.86 18.51 -9.06
C LEU A 9 64.29 17.52 -8.05
N ALA A 10 63.65 18.08 -7.02
CA ALA A 10 62.72 17.37 -6.17
C ALA A 10 61.49 16.99 -7.02
N ILE A 11 61.16 15.71 -7.10
CA ILE A 11 59.89 15.25 -7.66
C ILE A 11 59.05 14.71 -6.50
N VAL A 12 57.98 15.46 -6.25
CA VAL A 12 56.95 15.26 -5.25
C VAL A 12 56.22 13.93 -5.52
N ILE A 13 56.15 13.08 -4.50
CA ILE A 13 55.29 11.89 -4.48
C ILE A 13 53.85 12.38 -4.31
N VAL A 14 53.10 12.45 -5.41
CA VAL A 14 51.64 12.66 -5.34
C VAL A 14 51.01 11.31 -4.98
N GLY A 15 50.63 11.18 -3.71
CA GLY A 15 49.81 10.08 -3.23
C GLY A 15 48.42 10.15 -3.85
N LEU A 16 48.08 9.16 -4.68
CA LEU A 16 46.73 8.96 -5.18
C LEU A 16 45.95 8.14 -4.15
N VAL A 17 45.46 8.80 -3.10
CA VAL A 17 44.45 8.21 -2.22
C VAL A 17 43.12 8.35 -2.94
N GLY A 18 42.61 7.24 -3.48
CA GLY A 18 41.24 7.15 -3.96
C GLY A 18 40.28 7.31 -2.78
N ALA A 19 39.66 8.48 -2.65
CA ALA A 19 38.52 8.65 -1.76
C ALA A 19 37.33 7.88 -2.34
N GLN A 20 37.07 6.68 -1.82
CA GLN A 20 35.76 6.05 -1.98
C GLN A 20 34.75 6.90 -1.22
N ALA A 21 33.89 7.60 -1.96
CA ALA A 21 32.72 8.24 -1.40
C ALA A 21 31.78 7.16 -0.87
N SER A 22 31.73 7.02 0.46
CA SER A 22 30.67 6.31 1.16
C SER A 22 29.34 7.02 0.85
N PRO A 23 28.25 6.31 0.53
CA PRO A 23 26.95 6.97 0.43
C PRO A 23 26.58 7.41 1.84
N GLU A 24 26.54 8.72 2.07
CA GLU A 24 25.98 9.31 3.27
C GLU A 24 24.52 8.85 3.39
N ALA A 25 24.21 8.14 4.46
CA ALA A 25 22.84 7.86 4.85
C ALA A 25 22.12 9.20 5.07
N LYS A 26 21.21 9.56 4.15
CA LYS A 26 20.31 10.69 4.35
C LYS A 26 19.33 10.33 5.46
N THR A 27 19.62 10.75 6.67
CA THR A 27 18.63 10.83 7.74
C THR A 27 17.62 11.91 7.35
N VAL A 28 16.46 11.50 6.84
CA VAL A 28 15.32 12.39 6.62
C VAL A 28 14.70 12.66 7.98
N LEU A 29 15.11 13.75 8.63
CA LEU A 29 14.35 14.34 9.71
C LEU A 29 13.23 15.17 9.08
N ALA A 30 12.06 14.55 8.89
CA ALA A 30 10.86 15.24 8.40
C ALA A 30 10.32 16.17 9.49
N THR A 31 10.51 17.47 9.28
CA THR A 31 9.95 18.55 10.07
C THR A 31 8.46 18.72 9.77
N ASN A 32 7.60 18.47 10.76
CA ASN A 32 6.27 19.03 11.02
C ASN A 32 5.58 19.88 9.91
N ASN A 33 5.24 19.29 8.76
CA ASN A 33 4.10 19.68 7.90
C ASN A 33 3.70 18.58 6.88
N GLU A 34 4.23 17.37 7.02
CA GLU A 34 3.87 16.26 6.13
C GLU A 34 2.68 15.52 6.73
N GLY A 35 1.71 15.14 5.89
CA GLY A 35 0.47 14.50 6.33
C GLY A 35 0.69 13.23 7.17
N VAL A 36 -0.40 12.63 7.64
CA VAL A 36 -0.30 11.39 8.42
C VAL A 36 0.08 10.23 7.49
N ALA A 37 1.20 9.57 7.73
CA ALA A 37 1.60 8.39 6.97
C ALA A 37 0.73 7.17 7.32
N VAL A 38 0.44 6.35 6.30
CA VAL A 38 -0.13 5.02 6.48
C VAL A 38 1.02 4.03 6.66
N THR A 39 1.00 3.33 7.79
CA THR A 39 2.00 2.32 8.15
C THR A 39 1.36 0.94 8.22
N TYR A 40 2.17 -0.11 8.13
CA TYR A 40 1.68 -1.46 8.40
C TYR A 40 1.07 -1.55 9.81
N GLY A 41 -0.08 -2.21 9.92
CA GLY A 41 -0.90 -2.25 11.12
C GLY A 41 -1.86 -1.08 11.31
N SER A 42 -1.80 -0.04 10.46
CA SER A 42 -2.82 1.00 10.45
C SER A 42 -4.20 0.41 10.13
N VAL A 43 -5.22 0.95 10.78
CA VAL A 43 -6.63 0.59 10.55
C VAL A 43 -7.29 1.75 9.84
N LEU A 44 -7.89 1.52 8.68
CA LEU A 44 -8.41 2.60 7.83
C LEU A 44 -9.71 2.21 7.13
N LYS A 45 -10.41 3.22 6.59
CA LYS A 45 -11.42 3.02 5.56
C LYS A 45 -10.85 3.45 4.22
N LEU A 46 -10.97 2.59 3.21
CA LEU A 46 -10.70 2.97 1.84
C LEU A 46 -11.94 3.65 1.26
N MET A 47 -11.87 4.95 1.04
CA MET A 47 -12.94 5.72 0.42
C MET A 47 -12.69 5.84 -1.08
N HIS A 48 -13.67 5.46 -1.87
CA HIS A 48 -13.68 5.63 -3.31
C HIS A 48 -13.85 7.12 -3.66
N ASP A 49 -12.95 7.66 -4.50
CA ASP A 49 -12.83 9.10 -4.77
C ASP A 49 -14.10 9.67 -5.44
N THR A 50 -14.66 8.97 -6.43
CA THR A 50 -15.77 9.52 -7.22
C THR A 50 -17.12 9.39 -6.52
N THR A 51 -17.37 8.27 -5.83
CA THR A 51 -18.70 7.97 -5.25
C THR A 51 -18.80 8.26 -3.76
N ASN A 52 -17.68 8.56 -3.10
CA ASN A 52 -17.52 8.65 -1.64
C ASN A 52 -18.00 7.38 -0.91
N GLY A 53 -18.02 6.23 -1.56
CA GLY A 53 -18.30 4.94 -0.92
C GLY A 53 -17.09 4.42 -0.16
N ARG A 54 -17.27 3.86 1.04
CA ARG A 54 -16.20 3.18 1.77
C ARG A 54 -16.23 1.69 1.43
N LEU A 55 -15.06 1.11 1.18
CA LEU A 55 -14.90 -0.32 1.02
C LEU A 55 -15.47 -1.03 2.25
N HIS A 56 -16.42 -1.93 2.02
CA HIS A 56 -17.25 -2.50 3.07
C HIS A 56 -17.42 -3.99 2.82
N ALA A 57 -17.24 -4.81 3.85
CA ALA A 57 -17.49 -6.24 3.78
C ALA A 57 -18.72 -6.60 4.59
N SER A 58 -19.65 -7.33 3.97
CA SER A 58 -20.83 -7.87 4.64
C SER A 58 -20.60 -9.29 5.15
N ASP A 59 -21.52 -9.80 5.95
CA ASP A 59 -21.60 -11.21 6.35
C ASP A 59 -22.36 -12.09 5.32
N ILE A 60 -22.75 -11.49 4.19
CA ILE A 60 -23.43 -12.19 3.10
C ILE A 60 -22.37 -12.85 2.21
N ARG A 61 -22.62 -14.10 1.84
CA ARG A 61 -21.75 -14.88 0.94
C ARG A 61 -22.13 -14.63 -0.52
N TYR A 62 -21.14 -14.66 -1.42
CA TYR A 62 -21.45 -14.85 -2.83
C TYR A 62 -22.00 -16.26 -3.02
N ASN A 63 -23.15 -16.36 -3.70
CA ASN A 63 -23.77 -17.66 -4.01
C ASN A 63 -22.90 -18.51 -4.94
N ALA A 64 -22.00 -17.87 -5.70
CA ALA A 64 -21.08 -18.50 -6.61
C ALA A 64 -19.65 -18.34 -6.10
N GLY A 65 -18.80 -19.33 -6.36
CA GLY A 65 -17.38 -19.29 -5.96
C GLY A 65 -17.03 -20.06 -4.69
N GLY A 66 -18.02 -20.39 -3.85
CA GLY A 66 -17.85 -21.26 -2.68
C GLY A 66 -18.13 -20.54 -1.37
N PRO A 67 -18.21 -21.29 -0.26
CA PRO A 67 -18.67 -20.77 1.02
C PRO A 67 -17.72 -19.73 1.65
N GLN A 68 -16.47 -19.63 1.20
CA GLN A 68 -15.44 -18.79 1.79
C GLN A 68 -15.48 -17.33 1.33
N TYR A 69 -16.25 -16.99 0.29
CA TYR A 69 -16.22 -15.67 -0.33
C TYR A 69 -17.43 -14.83 0.08
N PHE A 70 -17.17 -13.71 0.73
CA PHE A 70 -18.17 -12.77 1.22
C PHE A 70 -18.25 -11.52 0.34
N VAL A 71 -19.45 -10.93 0.26
CA VAL A 71 -19.72 -9.76 -0.59
C VAL A 71 -18.99 -8.54 -0.06
N VAL A 72 -18.26 -7.88 -0.97
CA VAL A 72 -17.62 -6.57 -0.74
C VAL A 72 -18.33 -5.52 -1.60
N THR A 73 -18.59 -4.36 -1.00
CA THR A 73 -19.36 -3.28 -1.61
C THR A 73 -18.76 -1.92 -1.27
N GLY A 74 -19.29 -0.87 -1.92
CA GLY A 74 -19.11 0.51 -1.51
C GLY A 74 -20.29 0.97 -0.66
N HIS A 75 -20.03 1.35 0.59
CA HIS A 75 -21.02 1.83 1.54
C HIS A 75 -20.85 3.33 1.82
N ARG A 76 -21.90 4.13 1.62
CA ARG A 76 -21.84 5.60 1.83
C ARG A 76 -21.95 6.03 3.30
N GLY A 77 -22.46 5.16 4.18
CA GLY A 77 -22.57 5.50 5.59
C GLY A 77 -21.19 5.63 6.24
N VAL A 78 -20.98 6.77 6.91
CA VAL A 78 -19.71 7.13 7.54
C VAL A 78 -19.47 6.34 8.82
N VAL A 79 -20.49 6.12 9.64
CA VAL A 79 -20.35 5.43 10.94
C VAL A 79 -20.69 3.95 10.78
N ASN A 80 -19.78 3.17 10.20
CA ASN A 80 -19.94 1.72 10.06
C ASN A 80 -18.61 0.99 10.38
N SER A 81 -18.66 0.05 11.32
CA SER A 81 -17.51 -0.78 11.73
C SER A 81 -17.02 -1.71 10.63
N ASP A 82 -17.90 -2.08 9.71
CA ASP A 82 -17.65 -3.08 8.66
C ASP A 82 -16.93 -2.49 7.44
N SER A 83 -16.51 -1.23 7.58
CA SER A 83 -15.68 -0.53 6.61
C SER A 83 -14.24 -0.37 7.06
N TYR A 84 -13.86 -0.95 8.22
CA TYR A 84 -12.49 -0.92 8.71
C TYR A 84 -11.66 -2.09 8.18
N TRP A 85 -10.50 -1.74 7.65
CA TRP A 85 -9.50 -2.66 7.12
C TRP A 85 -8.16 -2.39 7.76
N VAL A 86 -7.46 -3.45 8.16
CA VAL A 86 -6.09 -3.40 8.69
C VAL A 86 -5.12 -3.62 7.54
N VAL A 87 -4.16 -2.72 7.37
CA VAL A 87 -3.09 -2.89 6.37
C VAL A 87 -2.04 -3.86 6.94
N LYS A 88 -1.78 -4.95 6.24
CA LYS A 88 -0.85 -6.00 6.67
C LYS A 88 0.25 -6.21 5.62
N PRO A 89 1.46 -6.55 6.04
CA PRO A 89 2.50 -6.98 5.11
C PRO A 89 2.20 -8.38 4.58
N VAL A 90 2.93 -8.76 3.52
CA VAL A 90 2.97 -10.15 3.05
C VAL A 90 3.58 -11.03 4.14
N GLU A 91 3.09 -12.27 4.30
CA GLU A 91 3.60 -13.16 5.33
C GLU A 91 5.05 -13.53 5.05
N GLY A 92 5.82 -13.80 6.10
CA GLY A 92 7.24 -14.11 5.99
C GLY A 92 8.13 -12.93 5.54
N SER A 93 7.57 -11.75 5.28
CA SER A 93 8.37 -10.54 5.09
C SER A 93 8.97 -10.07 6.41
N SER A 94 10.05 -9.28 6.35
CA SER A 94 10.68 -8.65 7.51
C SER A 94 10.01 -7.34 7.93
N LEU A 95 8.85 -7.02 7.35
CA LEU A 95 8.14 -5.76 7.59
C LEU A 95 7.29 -5.87 8.85
N GLU A 96 7.38 -4.88 9.72
CA GLU A 96 6.72 -4.86 11.02
C GLU A 96 5.63 -3.78 11.10
N GLN A 97 4.81 -3.89 12.13
CA GLN A 97 3.81 -2.88 12.44
C GLN A 97 4.50 -1.52 12.73
N GLY A 98 4.06 -0.45 12.06
CA GLY A 98 4.69 0.87 12.13
C GLY A 98 5.66 1.17 10.99
N ASP A 99 6.03 0.19 10.17
CA ASP A 99 6.86 0.45 8.98
C ASP A 99 6.07 1.25 7.92
N LEU A 100 6.78 2.15 7.25
CA LEU A 100 6.25 2.94 6.13
C LEU A 100 5.96 2.03 4.93
N ILE A 101 5.03 2.45 4.08
CA ILE A 101 4.62 1.72 2.88
C ILE A 101 4.99 2.54 1.64
N PRO A 102 6.16 2.31 1.03
CA PRO A 102 6.57 2.97 -0.21
C PRO A 102 5.65 2.66 -1.39
N ASN A 103 5.66 3.53 -2.41
CA ASN A 103 5.00 3.26 -3.68
C ASN A 103 5.46 1.90 -4.27
N GLY A 104 4.54 1.16 -4.87
CA GLY A 104 4.81 -0.15 -5.44
C GLY A 104 4.89 -1.30 -4.43
N SER A 105 4.76 -1.04 -3.12
CA SER A 105 4.74 -2.09 -2.10
C SER A 105 3.55 -3.02 -2.28
N VAL A 106 3.72 -4.30 -1.94
CA VAL A 106 2.63 -5.28 -1.91
C VAL A 106 2.08 -5.37 -0.49
N VAL A 107 0.77 -5.23 -0.36
CA VAL A 107 0.05 -5.25 0.91
C VAL A 107 -1.08 -6.27 0.87
N ARG A 108 -1.52 -6.67 2.06
CA ARG A 108 -2.79 -7.36 2.27
C ARG A 108 -3.71 -6.44 3.09
N LEU A 109 -5.02 -6.53 2.85
CA LEU A 109 -6.03 -5.78 3.59
C LEU A 109 -6.93 -6.76 4.34
N GLN A 110 -6.89 -6.71 5.66
CA GLN A 110 -7.69 -7.60 6.50
C GLN A 110 -8.93 -6.87 7.03
N HIS A 111 -10.11 -7.39 6.78
CA HIS A 111 -11.35 -6.83 7.31
C HIS A 111 -11.37 -6.98 8.84
N MET A 112 -11.49 -5.87 9.56
CA MET A 112 -11.28 -5.82 11.01
C MET A 112 -12.27 -6.71 11.79
N ARG A 113 -13.54 -6.77 11.38
CA ARG A 113 -14.57 -7.51 12.12
C ARG A 113 -14.45 -9.02 11.93
N THR A 114 -14.14 -9.49 10.73
CA THR A 114 -14.20 -10.91 10.38
C THR A 114 -12.83 -11.58 10.25
N ASN A 115 -11.75 -10.80 10.24
CA ASN A 115 -10.38 -11.25 9.93
C ASN A 115 -10.20 -11.84 8.52
N ASN A 116 -11.18 -11.66 7.64
CA ASN A 116 -11.10 -12.08 6.24
C ASN A 116 -10.19 -11.14 5.44
N TRP A 117 -9.70 -11.63 4.30
CA TRP A 117 -8.82 -10.87 3.42
C TRP A 117 -9.57 -10.27 2.25
N LEU A 118 -9.22 -9.05 1.85
CA LEU A 118 -9.66 -8.50 0.57
C LEU A 118 -9.04 -9.32 -0.55
N HIS A 119 -9.89 -9.93 -1.36
CA HIS A 119 -9.48 -10.94 -2.33
C HIS A 119 -10.07 -10.66 -3.71
N SER A 120 -9.33 -10.98 -4.77
CA SER A 120 -9.86 -11.00 -6.14
C SER A 120 -9.33 -12.20 -6.91
N ARG A 121 -10.04 -12.58 -7.97
CA ARG A 121 -9.71 -13.74 -8.81
C ARG A 121 -10.37 -13.61 -10.16
N SER A 122 -10.03 -14.52 -11.09
CA SER A 122 -10.63 -14.61 -12.42
C SER A 122 -12.07 -15.15 -12.40
N PHE A 123 -12.96 -14.46 -11.70
CA PHE A 123 -14.37 -14.78 -11.56
C PHE A 123 -15.22 -13.55 -11.84
N PRO A 124 -16.35 -13.66 -12.55
CA PRO A 124 -17.14 -12.49 -12.93
C PRO A 124 -17.85 -11.84 -11.74
N SER A 125 -17.78 -10.52 -11.63
CA SER A 125 -18.50 -9.74 -10.63
C SER A 125 -20.03 -9.77 -10.87
N PRO A 126 -20.86 -9.59 -9.84
CA PRO A 126 -22.30 -9.86 -9.93
C PRO A 126 -23.10 -8.91 -10.83
N LEU A 127 -22.73 -7.62 -10.90
CA LEU A 127 -23.50 -6.61 -11.64
C LEU A 127 -22.85 -6.29 -12.99
N SER A 128 -21.58 -5.87 -12.97
CA SER A 128 -20.87 -5.42 -14.19
C SER A 128 -20.20 -6.52 -15.00
N ARG A 129 -20.06 -7.73 -14.44
CA ARG A 129 -19.29 -8.85 -15.05
C ARG A 129 -17.80 -8.54 -15.25
N ASN A 130 -17.27 -7.58 -14.49
CA ASN A 130 -15.83 -7.37 -14.32
C ASN A 130 -15.23 -8.50 -13.46
N LEU A 131 -14.07 -8.32 -12.84
CA LEU A 131 -13.54 -9.32 -11.91
C LEU A 131 -14.10 -9.13 -10.50
N GLU A 132 -14.50 -10.22 -9.87
CA GLU A 132 -15.06 -10.27 -8.52
C GLU A 132 -14.03 -9.79 -7.50
N VAL A 133 -14.48 -8.91 -6.61
CA VAL A 133 -13.78 -8.58 -5.36
C VAL A 133 -14.63 -9.07 -4.21
N SER A 134 -13.98 -9.75 -3.27
CA SER A 134 -14.61 -10.46 -2.17
C SER A 134 -13.82 -10.30 -0.88
N SER A 135 -14.44 -10.67 0.22
CA SER A 135 -13.82 -10.82 1.52
C SER A 135 -13.69 -12.33 1.76
N ARG A 136 -12.47 -12.87 1.67
CA ARG A 136 -12.21 -14.32 1.72
C ARG A 136 -11.90 -14.78 3.14
N GLU A 137 -12.62 -15.79 3.61
CA GLU A 137 -12.32 -16.51 4.84
C GLU A 137 -11.11 -17.43 4.64
N GLY A 138 -10.16 -17.37 5.56
CA GLY A 138 -8.96 -18.22 5.55
C GLY A 138 -7.77 -17.55 6.22
N GLN A 139 -6.90 -18.35 6.81
CA GLN A 139 -5.62 -17.89 7.39
C GLN A 139 -4.43 -18.22 6.49
N ASP A 140 -4.60 -19.15 5.54
CA ASP A 140 -3.53 -19.56 4.64
C ASP A 140 -3.22 -18.46 3.61
N GLU A 141 -1.93 -18.29 3.33
CA GLU A 141 -1.45 -17.40 2.26
C GLU A 141 -2.09 -17.79 0.93
N ASP A 142 -2.87 -16.86 0.38
CA ASP A 142 -3.41 -16.95 -0.96
C ASP A 142 -2.91 -15.75 -1.76
N THR A 143 -2.33 -16.02 -2.92
CA THR A 143 -1.81 -14.96 -3.80
C THR A 143 -2.91 -14.00 -4.27
N GLY A 144 -4.18 -14.41 -4.24
CA GLY A 144 -5.35 -13.59 -4.56
C GLY A 144 -5.69 -12.54 -3.50
N ASP A 145 -4.99 -12.52 -2.36
CA ASP A 145 -5.13 -11.48 -1.33
C ASP A 145 -4.10 -10.34 -1.49
N LEU A 146 -3.23 -10.42 -2.50
CA LEU A 146 -2.10 -9.51 -2.66
C LEU A 146 -2.46 -8.32 -3.55
N TRP A 147 -2.25 -7.11 -3.03
CA TRP A 147 -2.52 -5.86 -3.71
C TRP A 147 -1.27 -5.00 -3.75
N ARG A 148 -0.86 -4.57 -4.94
CA ARG A 148 0.21 -3.60 -5.14
C ARG A 148 -0.35 -2.20 -4.99
N LEU A 149 0.25 -1.43 -4.09
CA LEU A 149 -0.02 -0.01 -3.92
C LEU A 149 0.55 0.78 -5.08
N GLU A 150 -0.25 1.68 -5.65
CA GLU A 150 0.21 2.69 -6.60
C GLU A 150 -0.23 4.07 -6.11
N LEU A 151 0.72 4.96 -5.87
CA LEU A 151 0.45 6.34 -5.49
C LEU A 151 0.13 7.15 -6.74
N VAL A 152 -0.94 7.96 -6.69
CA VAL A 152 -1.42 8.75 -7.85
C VAL A 152 -0.69 10.08 -7.95
N ASP A 153 -0.15 10.58 -6.84
CA ASP A 153 0.67 11.79 -6.78
C ASP A 153 2.18 11.44 -6.69
N GLU A 154 3.01 12.48 -6.59
CA GLU A 154 4.48 12.35 -6.49
C GLU A 154 4.96 11.95 -5.07
N SER A 155 4.06 11.47 -4.20
CA SER A 155 4.48 10.97 -2.88
C SER A 155 5.32 9.71 -3.02
N GLU A 156 6.30 9.55 -2.15
CA GLU A 156 7.14 8.34 -2.10
C GLU A 156 6.52 7.24 -1.22
N VAL A 157 5.68 7.63 -0.26
CA VAL A 157 5.05 6.76 0.74
C VAL A 157 3.55 6.96 0.80
N TRP A 158 2.82 5.94 1.24
CA TRP A 158 1.37 6.02 1.39
C TRP A 158 0.98 7.01 2.49
N MET A 159 0.30 8.08 2.11
CA MET A 159 -0.20 9.09 3.04
C MET A 159 -1.72 9.06 3.14
N LYS A 160 -2.24 9.37 4.34
CA LYS A 160 -3.66 9.58 4.61
C LYS A 160 -4.22 10.68 3.71
N ASP A 161 -5.46 10.49 3.27
CA ASP A 161 -6.21 11.41 2.39
C ASP A 161 -5.50 11.74 1.06
N ARG A 162 -4.46 10.98 0.67
CA ARG A 162 -3.88 11.02 -0.67
C ARG A 162 -4.49 9.94 -1.57
N LYS A 163 -4.47 10.23 -2.86
CA LYS A 163 -5.06 9.38 -3.90
C LYS A 163 -4.12 8.21 -4.19
N ILE A 164 -4.69 7.02 -4.17
CA ILE A 164 -3.99 5.77 -4.46
C ILE A 164 -4.82 4.90 -5.40
N ARG A 165 -4.16 3.91 -5.99
CA ARG A 165 -4.79 2.72 -6.57
C ARG A 165 -4.26 1.48 -5.88
N LEU A 166 -5.05 0.42 -5.93
CA LEU A 166 -4.65 -0.91 -5.49
C LEU A 166 -4.80 -1.85 -6.67
N LYS A 167 -3.66 -2.35 -7.16
CA LYS A 167 -3.60 -3.28 -8.28
C LYS A 167 -3.45 -4.70 -7.77
N HIS A 168 -4.42 -5.55 -8.03
CA HIS A 168 -4.39 -6.94 -7.67
C HIS A 168 -3.21 -7.64 -8.36
N VAL A 169 -2.35 -8.32 -7.60
CA VAL A 169 -1.06 -8.83 -8.10
C VAL A 169 -1.26 -9.94 -9.12
N VAL A 170 -2.22 -10.85 -8.90
CA VAL A 170 -2.41 -12.03 -9.76
C VAL A 170 -3.11 -11.68 -11.07
N THR A 171 -4.17 -10.87 -11.03
CA THR A 171 -4.96 -10.54 -12.23
C THR A 171 -4.47 -9.29 -12.95
N GLY A 172 -3.64 -8.47 -12.30
CA GLY A 172 -3.19 -7.18 -12.83
C GLY A 172 -4.29 -6.12 -12.91
N SER A 173 -5.46 -6.35 -12.30
CA SER A 173 -6.60 -5.43 -12.33
C SER A 173 -6.63 -4.51 -11.11
N PHE A 174 -7.17 -3.31 -11.27
CA PHE A 174 -7.32 -2.32 -10.21
C PHE A 174 -8.61 -2.50 -9.43
N LEU A 175 -8.55 -2.36 -8.11
CA LEU A 175 -9.72 -2.25 -7.24
C LEU A 175 -10.59 -1.07 -7.71
N HIS A 176 -11.86 -1.34 -7.97
CA HIS A 176 -12.75 -0.44 -8.69
C HIS A 176 -14.13 -0.40 -8.05
N SER A 177 -14.80 0.75 -8.11
CA SER A 177 -16.22 0.86 -7.78
C SER A 177 -16.90 1.87 -8.70
N HIS A 178 -18.23 1.90 -8.68
CA HIS A 178 -19.03 2.75 -9.57
C HIS A 178 -20.46 2.87 -9.05
N GLU A 179 -21.28 3.71 -9.69
CA GLU A 179 -22.66 3.97 -9.29
C GLU A 179 -23.63 2.78 -9.52
N MET A 180 -23.20 1.65 -10.08
CA MET A 180 -24.06 0.46 -10.13
C MET A 180 -24.25 -0.11 -8.72
N THR A 181 -25.51 -0.13 -8.26
CA THR A 181 -25.86 -0.59 -6.90
C THR A 181 -26.69 -1.86 -6.90
N TYR A 182 -26.56 -2.64 -5.84
CA TYR A 182 -27.47 -3.75 -5.60
C TYR A 182 -28.88 -3.26 -5.24
N VAL A 183 -29.89 -3.98 -5.75
CA VAL A 183 -31.31 -3.62 -5.57
C VAL A 183 -31.99 -4.46 -4.49
N ARG A 184 -31.68 -5.77 -4.41
CA ARG A 184 -32.34 -6.71 -3.50
C ARG A 184 -31.50 -7.05 -2.28
N VAL A 185 -30.27 -7.52 -2.51
CA VAL A 185 -29.30 -7.87 -1.46
C VAL A 185 -28.46 -6.62 -1.19
N LEU A 186 -28.39 -6.13 0.04
CA LEU A 186 -27.65 -4.90 0.39
C LEU A 186 -28.07 -3.67 -0.43
N PRO A 187 -29.36 -3.25 -0.34
CA PRO A 187 -29.92 -2.23 -1.22
C PRO A 187 -29.11 -0.92 -1.17
N ARG A 188 -28.87 -0.35 -2.35
CA ARG A 188 -28.15 0.93 -2.58
C ARG A 188 -26.65 0.89 -2.27
N GLN A 189 -26.09 -0.24 -1.88
CA GLN A 189 -24.64 -0.41 -1.82
C GLN A 189 -24.08 -0.59 -3.22
N MET A 190 -22.93 0.03 -3.50
CA MET A 190 -22.29 0.00 -4.81
C MET A 190 -21.51 -1.30 -4.99
N GLU A 191 -21.48 -1.85 -6.20
CA GLU A 191 -20.58 -2.95 -6.50
C GLU A 191 -19.13 -2.48 -6.39
N VAL A 192 -18.31 -3.33 -5.79
CA VAL A 192 -16.85 -3.26 -5.86
C VAL A 192 -16.39 -4.45 -6.69
N CYS A 193 -15.57 -4.18 -7.68
CA CYS A 193 -15.01 -5.16 -8.61
C CYS A 193 -13.55 -4.79 -8.89
N SER A 194 -12.89 -5.53 -9.78
CA SER A 194 -11.60 -5.11 -10.32
C SER A 194 -11.60 -5.07 -11.84
N VAL A 195 -10.91 -4.08 -12.41
CA VAL A 195 -10.88 -3.79 -13.85
C VAL A 195 -9.43 -3.67 -14.36
N GLY A 196 -9.16 -4.05 -15.61
CA GLY A 196 -7.80 -4.03 -16.16
C GLY A 196 -7.25 -2.65 -16.49
N GLU A 197 -8.13 -1.67 -16.74
CA GLU A 197 -7.75 -0.33 -17.19
C GLU A 197 -7.70 0.66 -16.04
N GLU A 198 -6.75 1.60 -16.10
CA GLU A 198 -6.71 2.74 -15.19
C GLU A 198 -7.83 3.73 -15.52
N SER A 199 -8.48 4.26 -14.48
CA SER A 199 -9.56 5.23 -14.63
C SER A 199 -9.64 6.15 -13.41
N VAL A 200 -10.64 7.02 -13.37
CA VAL A 200 -10.97 7.81 -12.17
C VAL A 200 -11.72 6.98 -11.13
N ASP A 201 -12.37 5.89 -11.56
CA ASP A 201 -13.23 5.01 -10.74
C ASP A 201 -12.46 3.83 -10.10
N ASN A 202 -11.13 3.86 -10.20
CA ASN A 202 -10.25 3.01 -9.41
C ASN A 202 -9.31 3.79 -8.49
N VAL A 203 -9.68 5.03 -8.17
CA VAL A 203 -8.96 5.88 -7.23
C VAL A 203 -9.60 5.82 -5.85
N TRP A 204 -8.76 5.62 -4.84
CA TRP A 204 -9.16 5.47 -3.44
C TRP A 204 -8.33 6.37 -2.53
N LEU A 205 -8.85 6.62 -1.33
CA LEU A 205 -8.18 7.37 -0.28
C LEU A 205 -8.22 6.58 1.03
N ALA A 206 -7.09 6.53 1.74
CA ALA A 206 -7.06 6.08 3.12
C ALA A 206 -7.65 7.17 4.02
N SER A 207 -8.80 6.90 4.65
CA SER A 207 -9.56 7.88 5.42
C SER A 207 -10.09 7.28 6.73
N GLU A 208 -10.49 8.16 7.66
CA GLU A 208 -11.27 7.79 8.86
C GLU A 208 -10.65 6.66 9.72
N GLY A 209 -9.33 6.57 9.74
CA GLY A 209 -8.58 5.49 10.38
C GLY A 209 -7.81 5.87 11.65
N VAL A 210 -7.15 4.86 12.23
CA VAL A 210 -6.12 4.96 13.25
C VAL A 210 -4.79 4.60 12.60
N TYR A 211 -3.85 5.53 12.61
CA TYR A 211 -2.56 5.42 11.93
C TYR A 211 -1.46 5.33 12.98
N LEU A 212 -0.62 4.32 12.85
CA LEU A 212 0.47 4.12 13.79
C LEU A 212 1.63 5.01 13.41
N GLN A 213 2.28 5.58 14.42
CA GLN A 213 3.46 6.38 14.21
C GLN A 213 4.55 5.53 13.55
N ALA A 214 5.22 6.11 12.55
CA ALA A 214 6.33 5.44 11.90
C ALA A 214 7.41 5.10 12.94
N GLY A 215 7.88 3.85 12.94
CA GLY A 215 8.96 3.43 13.80
C GLY A 215 10.20 4.30 13.55
N SER A 216 10.73 4.94 14.59
CA SER A 216 12.06 5.55 14.51
C SER A 216 13.04 4.39 14.37
N ALA A 217 13.69 4.26 13.21
CA ALA A 217 14.82 3.34 13.07
C ALA A 217 15.80 3.63 14.22
N ALA A 218 16.04 2.62 15.08
CA ALA A 218 16.99 2.75 16.17
C ALA A 218 18.35 3.12 15.57
N THR A 219 18.81 4.34 15.86
CA THR A 219 20.20 4.73 15.61
C THR A 219 21.09 3.71 16.33
N PRO A 220 22.04 3.04 15.65
CA PRO A 220 23.03 2.25 16.34
C PRO A 220 23.74 3.18 17.31
N GLU A 221 23.57 2.90 18.60
CA GLU A 221 24.28 3.57 19.67
C GLU A 221 25.76 3.42 19.35
N SER A 222 26.43 4.54 19.06
CA SER A 222 27.87 4.59 18.93
C SER A 222 28.45 4.08 20.24
N VAL A 223 28.96 2.84 20.23
CA VAL A 223 29.73 2.27 21.34
C VAL A 223 31.02 3.09 21.44
N GLU A 224 30.96 4.14 22.24
CA GLU A 224 32.12 4.89 22.67
C GLU A 224 32.52 4.35 24.05
N LYS A 225 33.46 3.39 24.04
CA LYS A 225 34.59 3.27 24.98
C LYS A 225 35.42 2.01 24.72
#